data_AF-A0A1D6PSH9-F1
#
_entry.id   AF-A0A1D6PSH9-F1
#
_cell.length_a   1.000
_cell.length_b   1.000
_cell.length_c   1.000
_cell.angle_alpha   90.00
_cell.angle_beta   90.00
_cell.angle_gamma   90.00
#
_symmetry.space_group_name_H-M   'P 1'
#
loop_
_entity.id
_entity.type
_entity.pdbx_description
1 polymer ?
#
loop_
_entity_poly.entity_id
_entity_poly.type
_entity_poly.pdbx_seq_one_letter_code
_entity_poly.pdbx_strand_id
1 'polypeptide(L)'
;MGEQVVTEQIQRKLEEVNATVQQHLAGVQDHINFTMQQAYFKCAYGCFDRRHTQEAISNCVENCSVPVLAANNIFESEMAKFQQL
;
A
#
# COMPACT_ATOMS: atom_id res chain seq x y z
N MET A 1 -25.48 -9.23 -35.23
CA MET A 1 -25.25 -7.78 -35.09
C MET A 1 -25.67 -7.24 -33.71
N GLY A 2 -26.80 -7.64 -33.12
CA GLY A 2 -27.19 -7.19 -31.77
C GLY A 2 -26.28 -7.68 -30.61
N GLU A 3 -25.83 -8.93 -30.63
CA GLU A 3 -24.98 -9.51 -29.56
C GLU A 3 -23.60 -8.84 -29.43
N GLN A 4 -22.99 -8.42 -30.54
CA GLN A 4 -21.69 -7.74 -30.53
C GLN A 4 -21.79 -6.37 -29.85
N VAL A 5 -22.84 -5.61 -30.15
CA VAL A 5 -23.10 -4.30 -29.54
C VAL A 5 -23.33 -4.41 -28.03
N VAL A 6 -24.07 -5.44 -27.59
CA VAL A 6 -24.30 -5.68 -26.15
C VAL A 6 -22.98 -6.04 -25.45
N THR A 7 -22.14 -6.86 -26.07
CA THR A 7 -20.84 -7.26 -25.51
C THR A 7 -19.90 -6.06 -25.36
N GLU A 8 -19.82 -5.20 -26.38
CA GLU A 8 -19.01 -3.97 -26.34
C GLU A 8 -19.48 -3.00 -25.25
N GLN A 9 -20.79 -2.87 -25.03
CA GLN A 9 -21.32 -2.03 -23.95
C GLN A 9 -21.00 -2.60 -22.56
N ILE A 10 -21.02 -3.92 -22.40
CA ILE A 10 -20.63 -4.58 -21.16
C ILE A 10 -19.14 -4.34 -20.88
N GLN A 11 -18.27 -4.49 -21.89
CA GLN A 11 -16.84 -4.22 -21.74
C GLN A 11 -16.55 -2.77 -21.33
N ARG A 12 -17.17 -1.79 -21.99
CA ARG A 12 -17.01 -0.37 -21.62
C ARG A 12 -17.43 -0.09 -20.18
N LYS A 13 -18.57 -0.66 -19.75
CA LYS A 13 -19.01 -0.51 -18.35
C LYS A 13 -18.04 -1.15 -17.37
N LEU A 14 -17.44 -2.28 -17.72
CA LEU A 14 -16.43 -2.95 -16.89
C LEU A 14 -15.18 -2.07 -16.73
N GLU A 15 -14.73 -1.45 -17.83
CA GLU A 15 -13.60 -0.51 -17.82
C GLU A 15 -13.88 0.74 -16.98
N GLU A 16 -15.07 1.32 -17.10
CA GLU A 16 -15.51 2.47 -16.30
C GLU A 16 -15.57 2.14 -14.80
N VAL A 17 -16.10 0.97 -14.45
CA VAL A 17 -16.14 0.48 -13.06
C VAL A 17 -14.73 0.31 -12.52
N ASN A 18 -13.85 -0.36 -13.27
CA ASN A 18 -12.47 -0.57 -12.86
C ASN A 18 -11.71 0.76 -12.66
N ALA A 19 -11.86 1.71 -13.59
CA ALA A 19 -11.25 3.05 -13.46
C ALA A 19 -11.77 3.79 -12.20
N THR A 20 -13.07 3.71 -11.93
CA THR A 20 -13.70 4.34 -10.75
C THR A 20 -13.19 3.71 -9.45
N VAL A 21 -13.06 2.38 -9.42
CA VAL A 21 -12.52 1.63 -8.28
C VAL A 21 -11.07 2.01 -8.04
N GLN A 22 -10.22 2.04 -9.07
CA GLN A 22 -8.82 2.48 -8.94
C GLN A 22 -8.70 3.90 -8.41
N GLN A 23 -9.56 4.82 -8.87
CA GLN A 23 -9.56 6.20 -8.40
C GLN A 23 -9.95 6.32 -6.91
N HIS A 24 -10.88 5.49 -6.43
CA HIS A 24 -11.23 5.44 -5.00
C HIS A 24 -10.13 4.78 -4.15
N LEU A 25 -9.50 3.73 -4.67
CA LEU A 25 -8.42 3.02 -4.00
C LEU A 25 -7.13 3.85 -3.91
N ALA A 26 -6.91 4.79 -4.82
CA ALA A 26 -5.73 5.67 -4.81
C ALA A 26 -5.60 6.44 -3.48
N GLY A 27 -6.72 6.96 -2.94
CA GLY A 27 -6.71 7.66 -1.64
C GLY A 27 -6.38 6.74 -0.47
N VAL A 28 -6.81 5.48 -0.53
CA VAL A 28 -6.45 4.46 0.48
C VAL A 28 -4.97 4.14 0.39
N GLN A 29 -4.44 3.94 -0.81
CA GLN A 29 -3.03 3.62 -1.01
C GLN A 29 -2.12 4.76 -0.56
N ASP A 30 -2.48 6.01 -0.85
CA ASP A 30 -1.78 7.19 -0.35
C ASP A 30 -1.76 7.25 1.18
N HIS A 31 -2.91 7.07 1.83
CA HIS A 31 -3.01 7.06 3.29
C HIS A 31 -2.14 5.97 3.94
N ILE A 32 -2.15 4.77 3.36
CA ILE A 32 -1.36 3.64 3.85
C ILE A 32 0.14 3.92 3.68
N ASN A 33 0.57 4.40 2.52
CA ASN A 33 1.95 4.79 2.26
C ASN A 33 2.43 5.86 3.24
N PHE A 34 1.62 6.91 3.43
CA PHE A 34 1.91 7.97 4.39
C PHE A 34 2.07 7.43 5.81
N THR A 35 1.13 6.60 6.26
CA THR A 35 1.12 6.05 7.62
C THR A 35 2.31 5.14 7.88
N MET A 36 2.67 4.30 6.90
CA MET A 36 3.84 3.43 6.96
C MET A 36 5.14 4.21 7.03
N GLN A 37 5.31 5.22 6.17
CA GLN A 37 6.48 6.10 6.20
C GLN A 37 6.58 6.85 7.53
N GLN A 38 5.47 7.42 8.00
CA GLN A 38 5.42 8.13 9.27
C GLN A 38 5.83 7.22 10.44
N ALA A 39 5.31 5.97 10.48
CA ALA A 39 5.64 5.00 11.51
C ALA A 39 7.13 4.61 11.49
N TYR A 40 7.68 4.34 10.30
CA TYR A 40 9.10 4.06 10.12
C TYR A 40 9.98 5.17 10.69
N PHE A 41 9.74 6.42 10.26
CA PHE A 41 10.56 7.55 10.68
C PHE A 41 10.41 7.86 12.17
N LYS A 42 9.22 7.69 12.74
CA LYS A 42 9.00 7.84 14.18
C LYS A 42 9.79 6.81 14.99
N CYS A 43 9.83 5.55 14.53
CA CYS A 43 10.64 4.50 15.15
C CYS A 43 12.14 4.81 15.02
N ALA A 44 12.60 5.11 13.80
CA ALA A 44 14.00 5.41 13.52
C ALA A 44 14.52 6.61 14.32
N TYR A 45 13.69 7.66 14.47
CA TYR A 45 14.02 8.81 15.31
C TYR A 45 14.30 8.39 16.77
N GLY A 46 13.52 7.44 17.30
CA GLY A 46 13.71 6.90 18.65
C GLY A 46 15.01 6.10 18.85
N CYS A 47 15.66 5.65 17.77
CA CYS A 47 16.91 4.91 17.83
C CYS A 47 18.15 5.80 18.06
N PHE A 48 18.08 7.10 17.78
CA PHE A 48 19.22 8.01 17.88
C PHE A 48 19.50 8.42 19.34
N ASP A 49 20.29 7.60 20.04
CA ASP A 49 20.80 7.91 21.39
C ASP A 49 22.34 7.98 21.37
N ARG A 50 22.91 9.07 21.92
CA ARG A 50 24.37 9.26 22.03
C ARG A 50 25.06 8.25 22.95
N ARG A 51 24.31 7.50 23.75
CA ARG A 51 24.81 6.43 24.63
C ARG A 51 25.05 5.11 23.88
N HIS A 52 24.53 4.98 22.66
CA HIS A 52 24.66 3.76 21.86
C HIS A 52 25.79 3.86 20.84
N THR A 53 26.34 2.71 20.44
CA THR A 53 27.29 2.61 19.34
C THR A 53 26.56 2.79 18.00
N GLN A 54 27.31 3.15 16.95
CA GLN A 54 26.76 3.24 15.59
C GLN A 54 26.07 1.94 15.16
N GLU A 55 26.68 0.78 15.45
CA GLU A 55 26.12 -0.53 15.11
C GLU A 55 24.79 -0.80 15.82
N ALA A 56 24.68 -0.44 17.11
CA ALA A 56 23.44 -0.58 17.86
C ALA A 56 22.33 0.33 17.30
N ILE A 57 22.68 1.56 16.88
CA ILE A 57 21.74 2.49 16.24
C ILE A 57 21.28 1.92 14.89
N SER A 58 22.20 1.44 14.05
CA SER A 58 21.87 0.85 12.75
C SER A 58 20.92 -0.35 12.89
N ASN A 59 21.24 -1.30 13.78
CA ASN A 59 20.40 -2.46 14.03
C ASN A 59 19.00 -2.06 14.55
N CYS A 60 18.92 -1.05 15.44
CA CYS A 60 17.63 -0.51 15.88
C CYS A 60 16.79 0.02 14.70
N VAL A 61 17.40 0.82 13.82
CA VAL A 61 16.71 1.41 12.65
C VAL A 61 16.30 0.34 11.64
N GLU A 62 17.13 -0.68 11.40
CA GLU A 62 16.79 -1.81 10.53
C GLU A 62 15.54 -2.54 11.03
N ASN A 63 15.41 -2.74 12.35
CA ASN A 63 14.25 -3.38 12.96
C ASN A 63 12.96 -2.55 12.84
N CYS A 64 13.04 -1.23 12.61
CA CYS A 64 11.87 -0.39 12.34
C CYS A 64 11.17 -0.75 11.02
N SER A 65 11.87 -1.38 10.07
CA SER A 65 11.30 -1.78 8.78
C SER A 65 10.40 -3.02 8.88
N VAL A 66 10.66 -3.92 9.84
CA VAL A 66 9.95 -5.19 10.01
C VAL A 66 8.43 -5.01 10.13
N PRO A 67 7.89 -4.18 11.05
CA PRO A 67 6.44 -4.00 11.16
C PRO A 67 5.83 -3.31 9.93
N VAL A 68 6.59 -2.44 9.25
CA VAL A 68 6.13 -1.74 8.05
C VAL A 68 5.99 -2.70 6.88
N LEU A 69 6.99 -3.55 6.65
CA LEU A 69 6.95 -4.58 5.61
C LEU A 69 5.83 -5.59 5.86
N ALA A 70 5.64 -6.02 7.11
CA ALA A 70 4.53 -6.91 7.47
C ALA A 70 3.16 -6.28 7.15
N ALA A 71 2.97 -5.00 7.51
CA ALA A 71 1.74 -4.28 7.19
C ALA A 71 1.55 -4.09 5.67
N ASN A 72 2.62 -3.83 4.92
CA ASN A 72 2.56 -3.68 3.46
C ASN A 72 2.10 -4.98 2.78
N ASN A 73 2.65 -6.11 3.19
CA ASN A 73 2.26 -7.41 2.66
C ASN A 73 0.78 -7.74 2.90
N ILE A 74 0.25 -7.38 4.07
CA ILE A 74 -1.18 -7.55 4.38
C ILE A 74 -2.02 -6.68 3.44
N PHE A 75 -1.64 -5.40 3.30
CA PHE A 75 -2.35 -4.48 2.43
C PHE A 75 -2.35 -4.93 0.96
N GLU A 76 -1.20 -5.33 0.43
CA GLU A 76 -1.09 -5.85 -0.94
C GLU A 76 -1.95 -7.11 -1.14
N SER A 77 -1.99 -8.00 -0.16
CA SER A 77 -2.84 -9.20 -0.22
C SER A 77 -4.33 -8.86 -0.26
N GLU A 78 -4.79 -7.91 0.55
CA GLU A 78 -6.18 -7.46 0.53
C GLU A 78 -6.50 -6.70 -0.76
N MET A 79 -5.58 -5.85 -1.24
CA MET A 79 -5.75 -5.10 -2.48
C MET A 79 -5.89 -6.02 -3.70
N ALA A 80 -5.08 -7.09 -3.75
CA ALA A 80 -5.18 -8.09 -4.80
C ALA A 80 -6.56 -8.78 -4.82
N LYS A 81 -7.19 -9.02 -3.66
CA LYS A 81 -8.56 -9.56 -3.60
C LYS A 81 -9.60 -8.56 -4.10
N PHE A 82 -9.43 -7.28 -3.78
CA PHE A 82 -10.32 -6.22 -4.25
C PHE A 82 -10.25 -5.99 -5.77
N GLN A 83 -9.07 -6.16 -6.38
CA GLN A 83 -8.87 -5.98 -7.82
C GLN A 83 -9.28 -7.18 -8.67
N GLN A 84 -9.51 -8.35 -8.06
CA GLN A 84 -10.02 -9.55 -8.74
C GLN A 84 -11.55 -9.59 -8.83
N LEU A 85 -12.24 -8.60 -8.25
CA LEU A 85 -13.69 -8.37 -8.32
C LEU A 85 -14.01 -7.30 -9.37
#